data_AF-A0A7C2Z8A5-F1
#
_entry.id   AF-A0A7C2Z8A5-F1
#
_cell.length_a   1.000
_cell.length_b   1.000
_cell.length_c   1.000
_cell.angle_alpha   90.00
_cell.angle_beta   90.00
_cell.angle_gamma   90.00
#
_symmetry.space_group_name_H-M   'P 1'
#
loop_
_entity.id
_entity.type
_entity.pdbx_description
1 polymer ?
#
loop_
_entity_poly.entity_id
_entity_poly.type
_entity_poly.pdbx_seq_one_letter_code
_entity_poly.pdbx_strand_id
1 'polypeptide(L)'
;MSLDDEILFFAVENALQHGKALPSPVMNAMLSAHPELRGEAKSLYQKVNEVVRQVNGKDSAELAELEKKLLLSNPSLAIKKKEETPQERTLPPLEGASKGAVVTRFAPNPDAPIHLGNARALVLSAEYARLYEGRFVLRFEDTDPHVKPPMPEAYDWIREDVKWLGYKWDLEWIQSQHLSNYYDVVRELIRREKAYVCTCSAEHFQELRRLGESCPHRGEKVDEALELFERMVAGEFKEGEAVVRMRTDMRHPNPALRDFPLMRVVDPNLHPHPMLKNPTWAFPLYNLSAAVDDHLLGITHVLRGKEHLTNEEAQAYIYDAMGWKRPISVQHGRLMLEGIPLSKSQVKKALSGGAYNGWDDPRLGTLMALRRRGFSPRAIIDLILEV
;
A
#
# COMPACT_ATOMS: atom_id res chain seq x y z
N MET A 1 -8.47 -42.18 24.12
CA MET A 1 -8.21 -40.79 24.51
C MET A 1 -9.25 -40.42 25.55
N SER A 2 -8.82 -39.93 26.73
CA SER A 2 -9.81 -39.42 27.68
C SER A 2 -10.24 -38.03 27.20
N LEU A 3 -11.53 -37.72 27.32
CA LEU A 3 -12.07 -36.40 27.01
C LEU A 3 -11.36 -35.30 27.82
N ASP A 4 -10.90 -35.64 29.03
CA ASP A 4 -10.27 -34.72 29.96
C ASP A 4 -8.84 -34.33 29.50
N ASP A 5 -8.09 -35.24 28.83
CA ASP A 5 -6.78 -34.93 28.24
C ASP A 5 -6.89 -33.93 27.07
N GLU A 6 -7.97 -34.01 26.29
CA GLU A 6 -8.23 -33.06 25.19
C GLU A 6 -8.64 -31.69 25.72
N ILE A 7 -9.50 -31.63 26.74
CA ILE A 7 -9.86 -30.38 27.40
C ILE A 7 -8.61 -29.72 28.00
N LEU A 8 -7.74 -30.51 28.64
CA LEU A 8 -6.49 -30.04 29.21
C LEU A 8 -5.54 -29.52 28.13
N PHE A 9 -5.40 -30.24 27.02
CA PHE A 9 -4.58 -29.81 25.90
C PHE A 9 -5.03 -28.45 25.34
N PHE A 10 -6.31 -28.30 25.00
CA PHE A 10 -6.83 -27.04 24.46
C PHE A 10 -6.74 -25.88 25.47
N ALA A 11 -6.91 -26.17 26.76
CA ALA A 11 -6.73 -25.16 27.81
C ALA A 11 -5.26 -24.70 27.92
N VAL A 12 -4.31 -25.63 27.91
CA VAL A 12 -2.87 -25.32 27.94
C VAL A 12 -2.44 -24.52 26.72
N GLU A 13 -2.85 -24.92 25.50
CA GLU A 13 -2.56 -24.17 24.28
C GLU A 13 -3.12 -22.74 24.34
N ASN A 14 -4.38 -22.58 24.78
CA ASN A 14 -5.00 -21.27 24.90
C ASN A 14 -4.27 -20.37 25.90
N ALA A 15 -3.79 -20.94 27.02
CA ALA A 15 -2.99 -20.22 28.01
C ALA A 15 -1.61 -19.82 27.47
N LEU A 16 -0.90 -20.70 26.75
CA LEU A 16 0.40 -20.39 26.16
C LEU A 16 0.31 -19.30 25.09
N GLN A 17 -0.77 -19.30 24.29
CA GLN A 17 -0.96 -18.33 23.21
C GLN A 17 -1.41 -16.94 23.70
N HIS A 18 -2.22 -16.89 24.77
CA HIS A 18 -2.88 -15.64 25.20
C HIS A 18 -2.57 -15.23 26.64
N GLY A 19 -1.67 -15.93 27.32
CA GLY A 19 -1.27 -15.69 28.72
C GLY A 19 -2.23 -16.25 29.78
N LYS A 20 -3.46 -16.62 29.40
CA LYS A 20 -4.42 -17.34 30.26
C LYS A 20 -5.43 -18.12 29.42
N ALA A 21 -5.87 -19.26 29.93
CA ALA A 21 -6.94 -20.04 29.35
C ALA A 21 -8.30 -19.39 29.63
N LEU A 22 -9.17 -19.39 28.62
CA LEU A 22 -10.56 -18.94 28.73
C LEU A 22 -11.51 -20.12 28.44
N PRO A 23 -12.64 -20.25 29.19
CA PRO A 23 -13.57 -21.36 28.98
C PRO A 23 -14.22 -21.37 27.60
N SER A 24 -14.60 -20.21 27.05
CA SER A 24 -15.32 -20.18 25.76
C SER A 24 -14.46 -20.65 24.56
N PRO A 25 -13.21 -20.20 24.38
CA PRO A 25 -12.32 -20.74 23.34
C PRO A 25 -12.08 -22.24 23.46
N VAL A 26 -11.83 -22.74 24.68
CA VAL A 26 -11.60 -24.18 24.94
C VAL A 26 -12.88 -24.98 24.63
N MET A 27 -14.05 -24.47 25.02
CA MET A 27 -15.33 -25.08 24.70
C MET A 27 -15.58 -25.15 23.18
N ASN A 28 -15.26 -24.08 22.45
CA ASN A 28 -15.40 -24.05 21.00
C ASN A 28 -14.48 -25.07 20.32
N ALA A 29 -13.22 -25.17 20.77
CA ALA A 29 -12.28 -26.18 20.27
C ALA A 29 -12.80 -27.61 20.50
N MET A 30 -13.33 -27.89 21.70
CA MET A 30 -13.91 -29.19 22.03
C MET A 30 -15.14 -29.53 21.17
N LEU A 31 -16.06 -28.58 20.97
CA LEU A 31 -17.26 -28.80 20.15
C LEU A 31 -16.97 -28.86 18.65
N SER A 32 -15.85 -28.29 18.21
CA SER A 32 -15.35 -28.44 16.84
C SER A 32 -14.74 -29.82 16.64
N ALA A 33 -13.94 -30.29 17.60
CA ALA A 33 -13.29 -31.59 17.56
C ALA A 33 -14.26 -32.77 17.76
N HIS A 34 -15.37 -32.54 18.48
CA HIS A 34 -16.38 -33.54 18.82
C HIS A 34 -17.80 -32.97 18.69
N PRO A 35 -18.33 -32.81 17.46
CA PRO A 35 -19.66 -32.24 17.20
C PRO A 35 -20.80 -32.99 17.90
N GLU A 36 -20.64 -34.27 18.19
CA GLU A 36 -21.59 -35.13 18.91
C GLU A 36 -21.82 -34.69 20.36
N LEU A 37 -20.85 -34.01 20.98
CA LEU A 37 -20.94 -33.52 22.36
C LEU A 37 -21.82 -32.27 22.51
N ARG A 38 -22.38 -31.74 21.41
CA ARG A 38 -23.32 -30.59 21.45
C ARG A 38 -24.55 -30.89 22.30
N GLY A 39 -25.01 -32.14 22.34
CA GLY A 39 -26.12 -32.58 23.20
C GLY A 39 -25.80 -32.53 24.71
N GLU A 40 -24.51 -32.51 25.06
CA GLU A 40 -23.99 -32.53 26.42
C GLU A 40 -23.23 -31.24 26.77
N ALA A 41 -23.47 -30.15 26.03
CA ALA A 41 -22.69 -28.92 26.15
C ALA A 41 -22.64 -28.35 27.58
N LYS A 42 -23.69 -28.53 28.38
CA LYS A 42 -23.73 -28.04 29.76
C LYS A 42 -22.78 -28.79 30.70
N SER A 43 -22.70 -30.12 30.61
CA SER A 43 -21.79 -30.93 31.43
C SER A 43 -20.34 -30.76 30.95
N LEU A 44 -20.13 -30.68 29.64
CA LEU A 44 -18.82 -30.39 29.05
C LEU A 44 -18.30 -29.01 29.51
N TYR A 45 -19.14 -27.98 29.51
CA TYR A 45 -18.73 -26.65 29.95
C TYR A 45 -18.32 -26.61 31.44
N GLN A 46 -18.93 -27.43 32.30
CA GLN A 46 -18.51 -27.54 33.71
C GLN A 46 -17.09 -28.11 33.83
N LYS A 47 -16.79 -29.17 33.08
CA LYS A 47 -15.44 -29.76 33.03
C LYS A 47 -14.41 -28.78 32.47
N VAL A 48 -14.75 -28.09 31.38
CA VAL A 48 -13.89 -27.06 30.78
C VAL A 48 -13.56 -25.97 31.81
N ASN A 49 -14.53 -25.48 32.58
CA ASN A 49 -14.28 -24.46 33.61
C ASN A 49 -13.40 -24.95 34.76
N GLU A 50 -13.44 -26.23 35.09
CA GLU A 50 -12.57 -26.82 36.09
C GLU A 50 -11.14 -26.88 35.59
N VAL A 51 -10.93 -27.42 34.38
CA VAL A 51 -9.62 -27.55 33.76
C VAL A 51 -8.98 -26.18 33.48
N VAL A 52 -9.75 -25.21 32.99
CA VAL A 52 -9.27 -23.83 32.79
C VAL A 52 -8.80 -23.19 34.11
N ARG A 53 -9.50 -23.45 35.22
CA ARG A 53 -9.05 -22.96 36.54
C ARG A 53 -7.74 -23.60 36.96
N GLN A 54 -7.54 -24.89 36.71
CA GLN A 54 -6.31 -25.60 37.01
C GLN A 54 -5.13 -25.10 36.16
N VAL A 55 -5.36 -24.87 34.86
CA VAL A 55 -4.36 -24.37 33.91
C VAL A 55 -3.94 -22.94 34.25
N ASN A 56 -4.88 -22.07 34.61
CA ASN A 56 -4.57 -20.69 34.98
C ASN A 56 -3.81 -20.54 36.32
N GLY A 57 -3.70 -21.62 37.10
CA GLY A 57 -2.88 -21.66 38.32
C GLY A 57 -1.41 -22.01 38.07
N LYS A 58 -1.01 -22.26 36.82
CA LYS A 58 0.35 -22.70 36.43
C LYS A 58 1.13 -21.57 35.77
N ASP A 59 2.45 -21.62 35.90
CA ASP A 59 3.34 -20.71 35.18
C ASP A 59 3.63 -21.17 33.73
N SER A 60 4.22 -20.29 32.93
CA SER A 60 4.49 -20.56 31.51
C SER A 60 5.45 -21.73 31.27
N ALA A 61 6.36 -22.03 32.20
CA ALA A 61 7.30 -23.14 32.08
C ALA A 61 6.61 -24.48 32.37
N GLU A 62 5.74 -24.51 33.39
CA GLU A 62 4.90 -25.66 33.70
C GLU A 62 3.93 -25.99 32.56
N LEU A 63 3.35 -24.95 31.92
CA LEU A 63 2.44 -25.12 30.79
C LEU A 63 3.15 -25.70 29.56
N ALA A 64 4.36 -25.22 29.23
CA ALA A 64 5.14 -25.73 28.11
C ALA A 64 5.55 -27.22 28.30
N GLU A 65 5.93 -27.60 29.52
CA GLU A 65 6.27 -29.00 29.82
C GLU A 65 5.03 -29.90 29.76
N LEU A 66 3.87 -29.39 30.20
CA LEU A 66 2.60 -30.11 30.14
C LEU A 66 2.13 -30.32 28.70
N GLU A 67 2.23 -29.29 27.85
CA GLU A 67 1.95 -29.39 26.41
C GLU A 67 2.81 -30.48 25.75
N LYS A 68 4.13 -30.44 26.01
CA LYS A 68 5.07 -31.42 25.47
C LYS A 68 4.73 -32.85 25.91
N LYS A 69 4.36 -33.05 27.18
CA LYS A 69 3.96 -34.36 27.71
C LYS A 69 2.67 -34.86 27.06
N LEU A 70 1.69 -33.99 26.85
CA LEU A 70 0.43 -34.34 26.18
C LEU A 70 0.66 -34.73 24.71
N LEU A 71 1.53 -34.00 24.00
CA LEU A 71 1.90 -34.28 22.62
C LEU A 71 2.72 -35.58 22.47
N LEU A 72 3.66 -35.84 23.39
CA LEU A 72 4.42 -37.10 23.43
C LEU A 72 3.51 -38.30 23.68
N SER A 73 2.51 -38.13 24.54
CA SER A 73 1.57 -39.18 24.89
C SER A 73 0.52 -39.39 23.80
N ASN A 74 0.15 -38.35 23.05
CA ASN A 74 -0.85 -38.39 22.00
C ASN A 74 -0.51 -37.44 20.82
N PRO A 75 0.31 -37.90 19.85
CA PRO A 75 0.69 -37.10 18.69
C PRO A 75 -0.48 -36.64 17.80
N SER A 76 -1.65 -37.29 17.90
CA SER A 76 -2.86 -36.93 17.15
C SER A 76 -3.47 -35.58 17.54
N LEU A 77 -3.17 -35.06 18.73
CA LEU A 77 -3.60 -33.73 19.18
C LEU A 77 -3.02 -32.61 18.29
N ALA A 78 -1.80 -32.79 17.78
CA ALA A 78 -1.18 -31.86 16.84
C ALA A 78 -1.86 -31.85 15.46
N ILE A 79 -2.53 -32.95 15.08
CA ILE A 79 -3.12 -33.15 13.74
C ILE A 79 -4.53 -32.53 13.67
N LYS A 80 -5.32 -32.61 14.76
CA LYS A 80 -6.64 -31.97 14.85
C LYS A 80 -6.60 -30.44 14.66
N LYS A 81 -5.43 -29.81 14.82
CA LYS A 81 -5.16 -28.39 14.55
C LYS A 81 -5.44 -27.93 13.11
N LYS A 82 -5.55 -28.88 12.15
CA LYS A 82 -5.64 -28.59 10.71
C LYS A 82 -7.01 -28.78 10.07
N GLU A 83 -8.02 -29.26 10.80
CA GLU A 83 -9.37 -29.50 10.26
C GLU A 83 -10.37 -28.39 10.62
N GLU A 84 -9.92 -27.12 10.69
CA GLU A 84 -10.86 -26.04 10.36
C GLU A 84 -11.19 -26.20 8.88
N THR A 85 -12.46 -26.48 8.56
CA THR A 85 -12.93 -26.47 7.18
C THR A 85 -12.51 -25.14 6.59
N PRO A 86 -11.66 -25.08 5.54
CA PRO A 86 -11.25 -23.82 4.96
C PRO A 86 -12.53 -23.19 4.39
N GLN A 87 -13.14 -22.27 5.13
CA GLN A 87 -13.93 -21.24 4.47
C GLN A 87 -12.95 -20.60 3.50
N GLU A 88 -13.18 -20.79 2.20
CA GLU A 88 -12.48 -20.02 1.18
C GLU A 88 -12.69 -18.55 1.54
N ARG A 89 -11.68 -17.95 2.19
CA ARG A 89 -11.69 -16.53 2.52
C ARG A 89 -11.48 -15.80 1.21
N THR A 90 -12.57 -15.60 0.49
CA THR A 90 -12.59 -14.82 -0.74
C THR A 90 -12.47 -13.35 -0.38
N LEU A 91 -11.73 -12.59 -1.19
CA LEU A 91 -11.68 -11.14 -1.06
C LEU A 91 -13.09 -10.54 -1.01
N PRO A 92 -13.33 -9.50 -0.20
CA PRO A 92 -14.64 -8.86 -0.14
C PRO A 92 -14.99 -8.27 -1.52
N PRO A 93 -16.28 -8.24 -1.90
CA PRO A 93 -16.67 -7.69 -3.19
C PRO A 93 -16.31 -6.20 -3.29
N LEU A 94 -15.88 -5.77 -4.48
CA LEU A 94 -15.66 -4.37 -4.81
C LEU A 94 -17.00 -3.66 -5.08
N GLU A 95 -17.20 -2.51 -4.44
CA GLU A 95 -18.35 -1.66 -4.69
C GLU A 95 -18.37 -1.18 -6.15
N GLY A 96 -19.52 -1.26 -6.82
CA GLY A 96 -19.66 -0.78 -8.21
C GLY A 96 -18.87 -1.59 -9.25
N ALA A 97 -18.28 -2.73 -8.86
CA ALA A 97 -17.57 -3.61 -9.77
C ALA A 97 -18.54 -4.50 -10.56
N SER A 98 -18.28 -4.59 -11.87
CA SER A 98 -18.90 -5.56 -12.76
C SER A 98 -17.83 -6.37 -13.47
N LYS A 99 -18.12 -7.65 -13.71
CA LYS A 99 -17.21 -8.52 -14.46
C LYS A 99 -16.84 -7.91 -15.81
N GLY A 100 -15.57 -8.03 -16.21
CA GLY A 100 -15.01 -7.47 -17.44
C GLY A 100 -14.71 -5.97 -17.43
N ALA A 101 -15.26 -5.21 -16.47
CA ALA A 101 -15.13 -3.75 -16.45
C ALA A 101 -14.11 -3.23 -15.42
N VAL A 102 -13.70 -4.06 -14.46
CA VAL A 102 -12.75 -3.65 -13.42
C VAL A 102 -11.37 -3.44 -14.04
N VAL A 103 -10.83 -2.24 -13.84
CA VAL A 103 -9.43 -1.91 -14.13
C VAL A 103 -8.77 -1.48 -12.82
N THR A 104 -7.72 -2.21 -12.42
CA THR A 104 -6.86 -1.91 -11.27
C THR A 104 -5.43 -1.62 -11.73
N ARG A 105 -4.60 -1.12 -10.80
CA ARG A 105 -3.17 -0.93 -11.06
C ARG A 105 -2.32 -1.10 -9.82
N PHE A 106 -1.13 -1.66 -10.02
CA PHE A 106 -0.02 -1.54 -9.09
C PHE A 106 0.90 -0.42 -9.56
N ALA A 107 1.10 0.59 -8.71
CA ALA A 107 1.80 1.82 -9.08
C ALA A 107 3.06 2.07 -8.22
N PRO A 108 4.14 1.27 -8.36
CA PRO A 108 5.37 1.47 -7.58
C PRO A 108 6.22 2.62 -8.13
N ASN A 109 6.85 3.37 -7.23
CA ASN A 109 8.04 4.15 -7.62
C ASN A 109 9.24 3.18 -7.81
N PRO A 110 9.91 3.19 -8.97
CA PRO A 110 11.08 2.35 -9.27
C PRO A 110 12.37 2.86 -8.60
N ASP A 111 12.34 3.10 -7.29
CA ASP A 111 13.50 3.55 -6.51
C ASP A 111 14.09 2.45 -5.61
N ALA A 112 13.45 1.28 -5.58
CA ALA A 112 13.80 0.11 -4.77
C ALA A 112 12.95 -1.10 -5.24
N PRO A 113 13.36 -2.35 -4.95
CA PRO A 113 12.54 -3.52 -5.20
C PRO A 113 11.28 -3.55 -4.33
N ILE A 114 10.36 -4.46 -4.67
CA ILE A 114 9.12 -4.65 -3.90
C ILE A 114 9.47 -5.28 -2.56
N HIS A 115 8.78 -4.84 -1.50
CA HIS A 115 8.83 -5.45 -0.17
C HIS A 115 7.43 -5.85 0.28
N LEU A 116 7.32 -6.65 1.34
CA LEU A 116 6.00 -7.16 1.76
C LEU A 116 4.95 -6.07 2.00
N GLY A 117 5.36 -4.91 2.52
CA GLY A 117 4.46 -3.76 2.69
C GLY A 117 3.75 -3.32 1.40
N ASN A 118 4.45 -3.14 0.26
CA ASN A 118 3.84 -2.72 -0.99
C ASN A 118 3.42 -3.90 -1.88
N ALA A 119 3.91 -5.12 -1.61
CA ALA A 119 3.40 -6.35 -2.20
C ALA A 119 1.89 -6.54 -1.94
N ARG A 120 1.37 -6.02 -0.82
CA ARG A 120 -0.07 -6.02 -0.53
C ARG A 120 -0.89 -5.31 -1.61
N ALA A 121 -0.49 -4.09 -1.99
CA ALA A 121 -1.18 -3.35 -3.05
C ALA A 121 -1.08 -4.07 -4.40
N LEU A 122 0.06 -4.69 -4.69
CA LEU A 122 0.27 -5.53 -5.88
C LEU A 122 -0.69 -6.71 -5.93
N VAL A 123 -0.65 -7.57 -4.91
CA VAL A 123 -1.45 -8.81 -4.83
C VAL A 123 -2.93 -8.48 -4.88
N LEU A 124 -3.41 -7.53 -4.08
CA LEU A 124 -4.81 -7.13 -4.10
C LEU A 124 -5.22 -6.63 -5.49
N SER A 125 -4.40 -5.81 -6.14
CA SER A 125 -4.72 -5.26 -7.47
C SER A 125 -4.84 -6.36 -8.51
N ALA A 126 -3.90 -7.28 -8.53
CA ALA A 126 -3.90 -8.39 -9.48
C ALA A 126 -5.03 -9.39 -9.20
N GLU A 127 -5.29 -9.73 -7.93
CA GLU A 127 -6.36 -10.66 -7.54
C GLU A 127 -7.75 -10.09 -7.81
N TYR A 128 -7.98 -8.80 -7.56
CA TYR A 128 -9.26 -8.18 -7.91
C TYR A 128 -9.47 -8.09 -9.42
N ALA A 129 -8.44 -7.76 -10.20
CA ALA A 129 -8.55 -7.81 -11.66
C ALA A 129 -8.89 -9.23 -12.13
N ARG A 130 -8.22 -10.26 -11.58
CA ARG A 130 -8.50 -11.66 -11.91
C ARG A 130 -9.91 -12.10 -11.52
N LEU A 131 -10.36 -11.80 -10.31
CA LEU A 131 -11.67 -12.17 -9.77
C LEU A 131 -12.82 -11.60 -10.61
N TYR A 132 -12.65 -10.37 -11.08
CA TYR A 132 -13.64 -9.68 -11.90
C TYR A 132 -13.40 -9.80 -13.40
N GLU A 133 -12.51 -10.69 -13.86
CA GLU A 133 -12.17 -10.86 -15.29
C GLU A 133 -11.82 -9.52 -15.97
N GLY A 134 -11.20 -8.63 -15.20
CA GLY A 134 -10.85 -7.26 -15.55
C GLY A 134 -9.41 -7.12 -16.03
N ARG A 135 -8.89 -5.88 -15.98
CA ARG A 135 -7.54 -5.52 -16.43
C ARG A 135 -6.66 -5.10 -15.26
N PHE A 136 -5.42 -5.55 -15.27
CA PHE A 136 -4.38 -5.20 -14.31
C PHE A 136 -3.26 -4.40 -15.00
N VAL A 137 -3.03 -3.18 -14.54
CA VAL A 137 -1.98 -2.29 -15.07
C VAL A 137 -0.77 -2.25 -14.13
N LEU A 138 0.43 -2.33 -14.69
CA LEU A 138 1.68 -2.04 -13.99
C LEU A 138 2.14 -0.62 -14.36
N ARG A 139 2.12 0.31 -13.39
CA ARG A 139 2.52 1.71 -13.62
C ARG A 139 3.75 2.09 -12.82
N PHE A 140 4.83 2.46 -13.48
CA PHE A 140 6.01 3.00 -12.81
C PHE A 140 5.83 4.49 -12.53
N GLU A 141 5.78 4.86 -11.24
CA GLU A 141 5.66 6.25 -10.79
C GLU A 141 7.03 6.90 -10.63
N ASP A 142 7.65 7.26 -11.77
CA ASP A 142 9.03 7.73 -11.87
C ASP A 142 9.18 9.25 -11.98
N THR A 143 8.14 10.05 -11.69
CA THR A 143 8.14 11.51 -11.93
C THR A 143 8.96 12.35 -10.95
N ASP A 144 9.80 11.73 -10.10
CA ASP A 144 10.58 12.43 -9.06
C ASP A 144 12.08 12.12 -9.15
N PRO A 145 12.81 12.73 -10.10
CA PRO A 145 14.25 12.50 -10.26
C PRO A 145 15.12 13.15 -9.15
N HIS A 146 14.54 13.94 -8.23
CA HIS A 146 15.28 14.61 -7.16
C HIS A 146 15.14 13.89 -5.82
N VAL A 147 13.92 13.76 -5.26
CA VAL A 147 13.74 13.26 -3.87
C VAL A 147 13.71 11.73 -3.83
N LYS A 148 13.13 11.09 -4.84
CA LYS A 148 13.04 9.63 -4.95
C LYS A 148 13.50 9.20 -6.35
N PRO A 149 14.79 9.41 -6.67
CA PRO A 149 15.31 9.18 -8.01
C PRO A 149 15.06 7.73 -8.43
N PRO A 150 14.49 7.52 -9.63
CA PRO A 150 14.35 6.19 -10.22
C PRO A 150 15.71 5.49 -10.35
N MET A 151 15.71 4.18 -10.16
CA MET A 151 16.86 3.31 -10.41
C MET A 151 16.56 2.47 -11.66
N PRO A 152 17.39 2.51 -12.71
CA PRO A 152 17.18 1.71 -13.92
C PRO A 152 16.93 0.22 -13.64
N GLU A 153 17.67 -0.35 -12.69
CA GLU A 153 17.59 -1.76 -12.33
C GLU A 153 16.27 -2.11 -11.60
N ALA A 154 15.69 -1.14 -10.87
CA ALA A 154 14.48 -1.38 -10.11
C ALA A 154 13.26 -1.64 -11.02
N TYR A 155 13.26 -1.13 -12.26
CA TYR A 155 12.21 -1.47 -13.22
C TYR A 155 12.17 -2.97 -13.49
N ASP A 156 13.34 -3.59 -13.73
CA ASP A 156 13.44 -5.02 -13.99
C ASP A 156 13.19 -5.85 -12.74
N TRP A 157 13.71 -5.43 -11.58
CA TRP A 157 13.40 -6.11 -10.31
C TRP A 157 11.89 -6.14 -10.02
N ILE A 158 11.20 -5.02 -10.22
CA ILE A 158 9.73 -4.94 -10.03
C ILE A 158 9.01 -5.88 -11.02
N ARG A 159 9.40 -5.88 -12.30
CA ARG A 159 8.82 -6.79 -13.31
C ARG A 159 9.04 -8.24 -12.93
N GLU A 160 10.24 -8.59 -12.48
CA GLU A 160 10.58 -9.94 -12.01
C GLU A 160 9.80 -10.35 -10.77
N ASP A 161 9.65 -9.46 -9.80
CA ASP A 161 8.91 -9.71 -8.57
C ASP A 161 7.42 -9.97 -8.87
N VAL A 162 6.81 -9.17 -9.76
CA VAL A 162 5.43 -9.37 -10.22
C VAL A 162 5.27 -10.72 -10.93
N LYS A 163 6.19 -11.06 -11.84
CA LYS A 163 6.20 -12.36 -12.54
C LYS A 163 6.44 -13.53 -11.61
N TRP A 164 7.31 -13.37 -10.61
CA TRP A 164 7.62 -14.41 -9.63
C TRP A 164 6.41 -14.76 -8.77
N LEU A 165 5.59 -13.77 -8.42
CA LEU A 165 4.30 -14.00 -7.78
C LEU A 165 3.26 -14.67 -8.70
N GLY A 166 3.56 -14.85 -9.99
CA GLY A 166 2.68 -15.51 -10.97
C GLY A 166 1.68 -14.57 -11.64
N TYR A 167 1.79 -13.25 -11.44
CA TYR A 167 0.91 -12.28 -12.08
C TYR A 167 1.42 -11.83 -13.45
N LYS A 168 0.49 -11.46 -14.31
CA LYS A 168 0.73 -10.80 -15.60
C LYS A 168 -0.05 -9.49 -15.62
N TRP A 169 0.52 -8.46 -16.22
CA TRP A 169 -0.16 -7.18 -16.44
C TRP A 169 -0.58 -7.05 -17.91
N ASP A 170 -1.70 -6.38 -18.13
CA ASP A 170 -2.27 -6.13 -19.47
C ASP A 170 -1.65 -4.91 -20.13
N LEU A 171 -1.15 -3.97 -19.33
CA LEU A 171 -0.50 -2.75 -19.79
C LEU A 171 0.60 -2.34 -18.82
N GLU A 172 1.74 -1.94 -19.39
CA GLU A 172 2.81 -1.28 -18.65
C GLU A 172 2.78 0.22 -18.98
N TRP A 173 2.92 1.07 -17.96
CA TRP A 173 2.91 2.54 -18.11
C TRP A 173 4.09 3.14 -17.34
N ILE A 174 4.90 3.98 -17.99
CA ILE A 174 6.03 4.67 -17.34
C ILE A 174 5.73 6.16 -17.39
N GLN A 175 5.45 6.78 -16.24
CA GLN A 175 4.90 8.15 -16.18
C GLN A 175 5.78 9.19 -16.89
N SER A 176 7.10 9.09 -16.76
CA SER A 176 8.04 10.01 -17.41
C SER A 176 7.96 9.99 -18.94
N GLN A 177 7.49 8.90 -19.56
CA GLN A 177 7.31 8.81 -21.01
C GLN A 177 6.05 9.55 -21.50
N HIS A 178 5.21 10.02 -20.59
CA HIS A 178 3.91 10.63 -20.87
C HIS A 178 3.79 12.07 -20.36
N LEU A 179 4.92 12.77 -20.18
CA LEU A 179 4.95 14.12 -19.62
C LEU A 179 4.05 15.13 -20.36
N SER A 180 3.92 14.99 -21.68
CA SER A 180 3.04 15.83 -22.50
C SER A 180 1.59 15.80 -22.01
N ASN A 181 1.10 14.65 -21.55
CA ASN A 181 -0.27 14.51 -21.07
C ASN A 181 -0.51 15.40 -19.84
N TYR A 182 0.47 15.49 -18.93
CA TYR A 182 0.36 16.34 -17.76
C TYR A 182 0.44 17.82 -18.13
N TYR A 183 1.27 18.19 -19.11
CA TYR A 183 1.33 19.57 -19.60
C TYR A 183 0.02 20.01 -20.23
N ASP A 184 -0.62 19.15 -21.02
CA ASP A 184 -1.92 19.45 -21.64
C ASP A 184 -3.03 19.61 -20.61
N VAL A 185 -3.03 18.76 -19.58
CA VAL A 185 -3.96 18.90 -18.45
C VAL A 185 -3.69 20.18 -17.66
N VAL A 186 -2.44 20.54 -17.40
CA VAL A 186 -2.11 21.80 -16.71
C VAL A 186 -2.58 23.01 -17.52
N ARG A 187 -2.34 23.04 -18.84
CA ARG A 187 -2.85 24.10 -19.72
C ARG A 187 -4.37 24.20 -19.64
N GLU A 188 -5.07 23.07 -19.66
CA GLU A 188 -6.53 23.05 -19.55
C GLU A 188 -7.02 23.53 -18.18
N LEU A 189 -6.37 23.11 -17.09
CA LEU A 189 -6.68 23.59 -15.75
C LEU A 189 -6.47 25.11 -15.63
N ILE A 190 -5.43 25.67 -16.24
CA ILE A 190 -5.19 27.12 -16.28
C ILE A 190 -6.29 27.82 -17.10
N ARG A 191 -6.65 27.31 -18.29
CA ARG A 191 -7.73 27.86 -19.12
C ARG A 191 -9.09 27.86 -18.42
N ARG A 192 -9.34 26.87 -17.56
CA ARG A 192 -10.53 26.79 -16.71
C ARG A 192 -10.43 27.61 -15.43
N GLU A 193 -9.33 28.35 -15.24
CA GLU A 193 -9.02 29.12 -14.03
C GLU A 193 -9.00 28.26 -12.75
N LYS A 194 -8.64 26.97 -12.90
CA LYS A 194 -8.52 25.98 -11.83
C LYS A 194 -7.09 25.72 -11.40
N ALA A 195 -6.10 26.23 -12.13
CA ALA A 195 -4.70 26.23 -11.74
C ALA A 195 -4.03 27.56 -12.14
N TYR A 196 -2.87 27.84 -11.55
CA TYR A 196 -2.04 29.01 -11.88
C TYR A 196 -0.57 28.70 -11.58
N VAL A 197 0.35 29.49 -12.13
CA VAL A 197 1.78 29.40 -11.83
C VAL A 197 2.13 30.37 -10.70
N CYS A 198 2.81 29.89 -9.67
CA CYS A 198 3.24 30.69 -8.54
C CYS A 198 4.76 30.80 -8.55
N THR A 199 5.27 32.04 -8.53
CA THR A 199 6.71 32.35 -8.45
C THR A 199 7.12 32.92 -7.08
N CYS A 200 6.22 32.87 -6.09
CA CYS A 200 6.57 33.18 -4.70
C CYS A 200 7.62 32.17 -4.18
N SER A 201 8.52 32.63 -3.31
CA SER A 201 9.38 31.71 -2.58
C SER A 201 8.56 30.71 -1.74
N ALA A 202 9.16 29.55 -1.46
CA ALA A 202 8.50 28.50 -0.69
C ALA A 202 8.08 29.01 0.71
N GLU A 203 8.94 29.77 1.38
CA GLU A 203 8.70 30.35 2.70
C GLU A 203 7.55 31.36 2.66
N HIS A 204 7.54 32.24 1.65
CA HIS A 204 6.48 33.24 1.53
C HIS A 204 5.12 32.58 1.24
N PHE A 205 5.08 31.59 0.35
CA PHE A 205 3.84 30.86 0.08
C PHE A 205 3.35 30.06 1.30
N GLN A 206 4.26 29.49 2.08
CA GLN A 206 3.92 28.79 3.31
C GLN A 206 3.26 29.73 4.32
N GLU A 207 3.73 30.97 4.43
CA GLU A 207 3.11 31.98 5.29
C GLU A 207 1.72 32.39 4.80
N LEU A 208 1.57 32.70 3.50
CA LEU A 208 0.25 32.98 2.90
C LEU A 208 -0.74 31.84 3.13
N ARG A 209 -0.28 30.60 2.97
CA ARG A 209 -1.06 29.39 3.25
C ARG A 209 -1.50 29.29 4.71
N ARG A 210 -0.63 29.66 5.66
CA ARG A 210 -0.92 29.67 7.10
C ARG A 210 -1.98 30.72 7.43
N LEU A 211 -1.85 31.92 6.87
CA LEU A 211 -2.79 33.03 7.02
C LEU A 211 -4.11 32.84 6.27
N GLY A 212 -4.15 31.93 5.29
CA GLY A 212 -5.30 31.71 4.42
C GLY A 212 -5.47 32.80 3.36
N GLU A 213 -4.36 33.43 2.97
CA GLU A 213 -4.29 34.51 1.99
C GLU A 213 -3.83 34.00 0.63
N SER A 214 -4.36 34.61 -0.43
CA SER A 214 -3.97 34.27 -1.80
C SER A 214 -2.67 34.95 -2.19
N CYS A 215 -1.79 34.27 -2.92
CA CYS A 215 -0.64 34.94 -3.51
C CYS A 215 -1.08 35.83 -4.70
N PRO A 216 -0.27 36.85 -5.08
CA PRO A 216 -0.62 37.76 -6.18
C PRO A 216 -0.88 37.04 -7.51
N HIS A 217 -0.08 36.01 -7.82
CA HIS A 217 -0.18 35.22 -9.06
C HIS A 217 -1.50 34.46 -9.20
N ARG A 218 -2.23 34.23 -8.09
CA ARG A 218 -3.53 33.55 -8.11
C ARG A 218 -4.56 34.35 -8.93
N GLY A 219 -4.42 35.67 -9.05
CA GLY A 219 -5.34 36.56 -9.76
C GLY A 219 -4.91 36.95 -11.18
N GLU A 220 -3.83 36.37 -11.70
CA GLU A 220 -3.34 36.62 -13.06
C GLU A 220 -4.35 36.19 -14.13
N LYS A 221 -4.26 36.84 -15.30
CA LYS A 221 -5.07 36.44 -16.45
C LYS A 221 -4.60 35.08 -16.97
N VAL A 222 -5.51 34.35 -17.62
CA VAL A 222 -5.23 33.04 -18.22
C VAL A 222 -4.00 33.08 -19.14
N ASP A 223 -3.89 34.11 -20.00
CA ASP A 223 -2.77 34.23 -20.95
C ASP A 223 -1.42 34.43 -20.24
N GLU A 224 -1.39 35.24 -19.17
CA GLU A 224 -0.19 35.48 -18.35
C GLU A 224 0.24 34.20 -17.63
N ALA A 225 -0.71 33.47 -17.05
CA ALA A 225 -0.45 32.20 -16.38
C ALA A 225 0.03 31.10 -17.36
N LEU A 226 -0.51 31.07 -18.58
CA LEU A 226 -0.04 30.16 -19.63
C LEU A 226 1.36 30.52 -20.09
N GLU A 227 1.68 31.81 -20.27
CA GLU A 227 3.03 32.25 -20.61
C GLU A 227 4.06 31.81 -19.56
N LEU A 228 3.76 32.01 -18.28
CA LEU A 228 4.60 31.52 -17.18
C LEU A 228 4.78 30.00 -17.23
N PHE A 229 3.72 29.25 -17.58
CA PHE A 229 3.79 27.80 -17.67
C PHE A 229 4.67 27.33 -18.84
N GLU A 230 4.57 27.96 -20.02
CA GLU A 230 5.44 27.60 -21.15
C GLU A 230 6.90 27.90 -20.85
N ARG A 231 7.20 29.03 -20.19
CA ARG A 231 8.55 29.37 -19.72
C ARG A 231 9.09 28.35 -18.70
N MET A 232 8.21 27.83 -17.84
CA MET A 232 8.52 26.74 -16.90
C MET A 232 8.89 25.44 -17.62
N VAL A 233 8.12 25.05 -18.64
CA VAL A 233 8.43 23.85 -19.46
C VAL A 233 9.70 24.05 -20.28
N ALA A 234 9.97 25.28 -20.75
CA ALA A 234 11.16 25.65 -21.52
C ALA A 234 12.45 25.72 -20.67
N GLY A 235 12.36 25.65 -19.34
CA GLY A 235 13.51 25.70 -18.44
C GLY A 235 14.04 27.10 -18.15
N GLU A 236 13.18 28.12 -18.24
CA GLU A 236 13.56 29.51 -17.94
C GLU A 236 13.56 29.85 -16.44
N PHE A 237 13.17 28.90 -15.59
CA PHE A 237 13.14 29.01 -14.13
C PHE A 237 14.09 27.99 -13.52
N LYS A 238 14.66 28.35 -12.37
CA LYS A 238 15.43 27.43 -11.52
C LYS A 238 14.51 26.68 -10.54
N GLU A 239 15.07 25.67 -9.88
CA GLU A 239 14.35 24.96 -8.82
C GLU A 239 13.82 25.93 -7.75
N GLY A 240 12.54 25.80 -7.43
CA GLY A 240 11.87 26.65 -6.43
C GLY A 240 11.40 28.00 -6.94
N GLU A 241 11.76 28.43 -8.15
CA GLU A 241 11.34 29.73 -8.70
C GLU A 241 9.94 29.72 -9.33
N ALA A 242 9.44 28.54 -9.73
CA ALA A 242 8.09 28.39 -10.27
C ALA A 242 7.45 27.06 -9.88
N VAL A 243 6.16 27.11 -9.50
CA VAL A 243 5.35 25.94 -9.14
C VAL A 243 3.93 26.13 -9.66
N VAL A 244 3.41 25.15 -10.40
CA VAL A 244 1.98 25.12 -10.76
C VAL A 244 1.19 24.70 -9.53
N ARG A 245 0.12 25.45 -9.20
CA ARG A 245 -0.74 25.18 -8.04
C ARG A 245 -2.18 24.99 -8.48
N MET A 246 -2.86 24.04 -7.84
CA MET A 246 -4.31 23.91 -7.93
C MET A 246 -4.94 25.13 -7.27
N ARG A 247 -5.98 25.73 -7.86
CA ARG A 247 -6.76 26.79 -7.22
C ARG A 247 -7.85 26.15 -6.37
N THR A 248 -7.72 26.23 -5.05
CA THR A 248 -8.67 25.72 -4.08
C THR A 248 -9.15 26.84 -3.14
N ASP A 249 -9.85 26.47 -2.07
CA ASP A 249 -10.15 27.38 -0.97
C ASP A 249 -8.92 27.59 -0.08
N MET A 250 -8.42 28.83 0.00
CA MET A 250 -7.30 29.19 0.88
C MET A 250 -7.67 29.15 2.36
N ARG A 251 -8.96 29.11 2.71
CA ARG A 251 -9.45 28.97 4.09
C ARG A 251 -9.83 27.54 4.44
N HIS A 252 -9.54 26.57 3.56
CA HIS A 252 -9.85 25.17 3.80
C HIS A 252 -9.29 24.71 5.16
N PRO A 253 -10.05 23.97 5.99
CA PRO A 253 -9.61 23.60 7.35
C PRO A 253 -8.34 22.75 7.35
N ASN A 254 -8.15 21.92 6.32
CA ASN A 254 -6.91 21.18 6.07
C ASN A 254 -5.93 22.04 5.25
N PRO A 255 -4.79 22.50 5.81
CA PRO A 255 -3.82 23.32 5.10
C PRO A 255 -3.09 22.59 3.96
N ALA A 256 -3.07 21.26 3.97
CA ALA A 256 -2.46 20.48 2.89
C ALA A 256 -3.21 20.66 1.56
N LEU A 257 -4.51 20.96 1.62
CA LEU A 257 -5.36 21.16 0.45
C LEU A 257 -5.42 22.61 -0.04
N ARG A 258 -4.89 23.57 0.71
CA ARG A 258 -4.83 24.99 0.31
C ARG A 258 -3.80 25.18 -0.79
N ASP A 259 -4.27 25.44 -2.00
CA ASP A 259 -3.50 25.66 -3.21
C ASP A 259 -2.26 24.74 -3.31
N PHE A 260 -2.54 23.43 -3.25
CA PHE A 260 -1.51 22.40 -3.27
C PHE A 260 -0.80 22.36 -4.63
N PRO A 261 0.50 22.00 -4.65
CA PRO A 261 1.29 22.03 -5.87
C PRO A 261 0.94 20.84 -6.78
N LEU A 262 0.96 21.09 -8.09
CA LEU A 262 0.67 20.12 -9.15
C LEU A 262 1.90 19.76 -9.97
N MET A 263 2.82 20.71 -10.17
CA MET A 263 4.02 20.54 -10.99
C MET A 263 5.12 21.47 -10.47
N ARG A 264 6.38 21.02 -10.55
CA ARG A 264 7.54 21.79 -10.09
C ARG A 264 8.67 21.79 -11.10
N VAL A 265 9.55 22.77 -10.97
CA VAL A 265 10.82 22.81 -11.70
C VAL A 265 11.81 21.84 -11.04
N VAL A 266 12.54 21.09 -11.86
CA VAL A 266 13.69 20.27 -11.48
C VAL A 266 14.83 20.59 -12.44
N ASP A 267 16.04 20.84 -11.93
CA ASP A 267 17.20 21.10 -12.78
C ASP A 267 17.74 19.76 -13.33
N PRO A 268 17.65 19.50 -14.65
CA PRO A 268 18.09 18.23 -15.24
C PRO A 268 19.62 18.06 -15.20
N ASN A 269 20.39 19.12 -14.95
CA ASN A 269 21.85 19.03 -14.83
C ASN A 269 22.26 18.54 -13.43
N LEU A 270 21.46 18.84 -12.41
CA LEU A 270 21.68 18.40 -11.02
C LEU A 270 20.97 17.05 -10.75
N HIS A 271 19.78 16.87 -11.31
CA HIS A 271 18.90 15.73 -11.07
C HIS A 271 18.40 15.14 -12.40
N PRO A 272 19.30 14.53 -13.21
CA PRO A 272 18.92 13.93 -14.48
C PRO A 272 17.98 12.74 -14.27
N HIS A 273 16.91 12.67 -15.06
CA HIS A 273 16.02 11.52 -15.04
C HIS A 273 16.61 10.36 -15.85
N PRO A 274 16.82 9.17 -15.27
CA PRO A 274 17.60 8.11 -15.90
C PRO A 274 16.97 7.51 -17.17
N MET A 275 15.64 7.62 -17.32
CA MET A 275 14.92 7.10 -18.50
C MET A 275 14.73 8.12 -19.61
N LEU A 276 14.99 9.41 -19.36
CA LEU A 276 14.75 10.47 -20.33
C LEU A 276 16.03 10.83 -21.06
N LYS A 277 15.96 10.88 -22.39
CA LYS A 277 17.12 11.25 -23.23
C LYS A 277 17.34 12.76 -23.30
N ASN A 278 16.27 13.54 -23.15
CA ASN A 278 16.30 14.99 -23.29
C ASN A 278 16.18 15.64 -21.91
N PRO A 279 16.93 16.74 -21.65
CA PRO A 279 16.75 17.55 -20.46
C PRO A 279 15.28 17.95 -20.30
N THR A 280 14.74 17.74 -19.11
CA THR A 280 13.35 18.01 -18.77
C THR A 280 13.33 18.84 -17.50
N TRP A 281 12.66 19.99 -17.55
CA TRP A 281 12.68 20.97 -16.46
C TRP A 281 11.44 20.92 -15.59
N ALA A 282 10.30 20.46 -16.10
CA ALA A 282 9.04 20.47 -15.38
C ALA A 282 8.55 19.04 -15.11
N PHE A 283 8.32 18.69 -13.84
CA PHE A 283 7.83 17.36 -13.46
C PHE A 283 6.54 17.44 -12.65
N PRO A 284 5.52 16.63 -12.98
CA PRO A 284 4.28 16.57 -12.23
C PRO A 284 4.54 15.99 -10.84
N LEU A 285 3.80 16.50 -9.87
CA LEU A 285 3.73 15.93 -8.53
C LEU A 285 2.65 14.85 -8.45
N TYR A 286 2.75 14.00 -7.43
CA TYR A 286 1.95 12.80 -7.26
C TYR A 286 0.45 12.98 -7.51
N ASN A 287 -0.18 14.03 -6.97
CA ASN A 287 -1.62 14.21 -7.11
C ASN A 287 -2.02 14.50 -8.57
N LEU A 288 -1.21 15.25 -9.31
CA LEU A 288 -1.44 15.49 -10.73
C LEU A 288 -1.21 14.22 -11.54
N SER A 289 -0.03 13.60 -11.42
CA SER A 289 0.33 12.44 -12.25
C SER A 289 -0.61 11.26 -12.01
N ALA A 290 -0.91 10.94 -10.75
CA ALA A 290 -1.81 9.84 -10.42
C ALA A 290 -3.24 10.07 -10.93
N ALA A 291 -3.80 11.29 -10.79
CA ALA A 291 -5.16 11.57 -11.27
C ALA A 291 -5.26 11.51 -12.80
N VAL A 292 -4.30 12.10 -13.49
CA VAL A 292 -4.26 12.10 -14.96
C VAL A 292 -4.11 10.68 -15.50
N ASP A 293 -3.15 9.91 -14.98
CA ASP A 293 -2.94 8.55 -15.47
C ASP A 293 -4.07 7.61 -15.09
N ASP A 294 -4.62 7.72 -13.87
CA ASP A 294 -5.77 6.89 -13.48
C ASP A 294 -6.97 7.15 -14.43
N HIS A 295 -7.19 8.41 -14.84
CA HIS A 295 -8.20 8.76 -15.83
C HIS A 295 -7.88 8.19 -17.23
N LEU A 296 -6.69 8.44 -17.76
CA LEU A 296 -6.29 8.02 -19.11
C LEU A 296 -6.26 6.50 -19.28
N LEU A 297 -5.86 5.78 -18.22
CA LEU A 297 -5.79 4.32 -18.21
C LEU A 297 -7.15 3.68 -17.92
N GLY A 298 -8.19 4.47 -17.64
CA GLY A 298 -9.52 4.00 -17.30
C GLY A 298 -9.55 3.21 -15.99
N ILE A 299 -8.70 3.56 -15.03
CA ILE A 299 -8.67 2.92 -13.73
C ILE A 299 -10.05 3.11 -13.07
N THR A 300 -10.61 2.00 -12.59
CA THR A 300 -11.92 1.99 -11.93
C THR A 300 -11.79 1.88 -10.42
N HIS A 301 -10.78 1.16 -9.95
CA HIS A 301 -10.56 0.90 -8.54
C HIS A 301 -9.10 1.14 -8.17
N VAL A 302 -8.91 1.97 -7.15
CA VAL A 302 -7.60 2.36 -6.64
C VAL A 302 -7.36 1.69 -5.30
N LEU A 303 -6.51 0.68 -5.28
CA LEU A 303 -6.20 -0.07 -4.07
C LEU A 303 -4.98 0.57 -3.41
N ARG A 304 -5.16 1.13 -2.21
CA ARG A 304 -4.13 1.94 -1.56
C ARG A 304 -4.19 1.84 -0.03
N GLY A 305 -3.11 2.22 0.63
CA GLY A 305 -3.08 2.35 2.09
C GLY A 305 -3.85 3.56 2.60
N LYS A 306 -4.40 3.46 3.82
CA LYS A 306 -5.19 4.51 4.49
C LYS A 306 -4.46 5.85 4.64
N GLU A 307 -3.13 5.86 4.62
CA GLU A 307 -2.31 7.07 4.66
C GLU A 307 -2.55 8.02 3.48
N HIS A 308 -3.21 7.56 2.43
CA HIS A 308 -3.44 8.33 1.21
C HIS A 308 -4.81 9.02 1.13
N LEU A 309 -5.60 9.05 2.21
CA LEU A 309 -6.91 9.71 2.23
C LEU A 309 -6.83 11.19 1.83
N THR A 310 -5.84 11.93 2.33
CA THR A 310 -5.64 13.35 1.94
C THR A 310 -5.30 13.51 0.46
N ASN A 311 -4.60 12.53 -0.13
CA ASN A 311 -4.29 12.57 -1.56
C ASN A 311 -5.54 12.30 -2.41
N GLU A 312 -6.45 11.45 -1.94
CA GLU A 312 -7.74 11.22 -2.57
C GLU A 312 -8.56 12.52 -2.63
N GLU A 313 -8.62 13.28 -1.53
CA GLU A 313 -9.26 14.60 -1.49
C GLU A 313 -8.58 15.60 -2.44
N ALA A 314 -7.24 15.61 -2.51
CA ALA A 314 -6.52 16.49 -3.44
C ALA A 314 -6.79 16.11 -4.91
N GLN A 315 -6.75 14.81 -5.22
CA GLN A 315 -7.01 14.29 -6.57
C GLN A 315 -8.44 14.62 -7.02
N ALA A 316 -9.42 14.58 -6.12
CA ALA A 316 -10.81 14.94 -6.39
C ALA A 316 -10.97 16.34 -7.01
N TYR A 317 -10.19 17.34 -6.56
CA TYR A 317 -10.19 18.68 -7.16
C TYR A 317 -9.85 18.67 -8.66
N ILE A 318 -8.91 17.80 -9.07
CA ILE A 318 -8.49 17.66 -10.47
C ILE A 318 -9.61 16.99 -11.27
N TYR A 319 -10.18 15.89 -10.77
CA TYR A 319 -11.30 15.21 -11.43
C TYR A 319 -12.49 16.15 -11.64
N ASP A 320 -12.85 16.94 -10.63
CA ASP A 320 -13.98 17.88 -10.71
C ASP A 320 -13.71 19.01 -11.69
N ALA A 321 -12.51 19.60 -11.65
CA ALA A 321 -12.10 20.65 -12.57
C ALA A 321 -12.15 20.19 -14.03
N MET A 322 -11.79 18.93 -14.27
CA MET A 322 -11.77 18.34 -15.61
C MET A 322 -13.12 17.75 -16.05
N GLY A 323 -14.05 17.52 -15.12
CA GLY A 323 -15.32 16.84 -15.39
C GLY A 323 -15.14 15.33 -15.59
N TRP A 324 -14.13 14.74 -14.97
CA TRP A 324 -13.80 13.32 -15.09
C TRP A 324 -14.51 12.47 -14.05
N LYS A 325 -14.81 11.22 -14.41
CA LYS A 325 -15.29 10.23 -13.44
C LYS A 325 -14.14 9.79 -12.54
N ARG A 326 -14.35 9.87 -11.23
CA ARG A 326 -13.39 9.41 -10.22
C ARG A 326 -13.40 7.87 -10.11
N PRO A 327 -12.23 7.22 -9.93
CA PRO A 327 -12.19 5.83 -9.54
C PRO A 327 -12.63 5.66 -8.08
N ILE A 328 -13.03 4.45 -7.72
CA ILE A 328 -13.38 4.07 -6.34
C ILE A 328 -12.10 3.69 -5.59
N SER A 329 -11.82 4.35 -4.48
CA SER A 329 -10.67 4.02 -3.64
C SER A 329 -11.00 2.89 -2.67
N VAL A 330 -10.19 1.84 -2.67
CA VAL A 330 -10.29 0.71 -1.74
C VAL A 330 -9.12 0.80 -0.78
N GLN A 331 -9.43 1.10 0.48
CA GLN A 331 -8.42 1.36 1.50
C GLN A 331 -8.04 0.07 2.22
N HIS A 332 -6.75 -0.23 2.33
CA HIS A 332 -6.25 -1.37 3.09
C HIS A 332 -5.32 -0.94 4.24
N GLY A 333 -5.22 -1.78 5.26
CA GLY A 333 -4.25 -1.60 6.35
C GLY A 333 -2.81 -1.77 5.86
N ARG A 334 -1.86 -1.20 6.61
CA ARG A 334 -0.44 -1.41 6.36
C ARG A 334 -0.02 -2.76 6.92
N LEU A 335 0.62 -3.58 6.09
CA LEU A 335 1.26 -4.82 6.54
C LEU A 335 2.56 -4.46 7.26
N MET A 336 2.71 -4.94 8.50
CA MET A 336 3.90 -4.78 9.33
C MET A 336 4.41 -6.16 9.72
N LEU A 337 5.73 -6.33 9.72
CA LEU A 337 6.37 -7.53 10.24
C LEU A 337 7.24 -7.14 11.44
N GLU A 338 7.08 -7.87 12.53
CA GLU A 338 7.89 -7.67 13.71
C GLU A 338 9.35 -8.05 13.42
N GLY A 339 10.28 -7.18 13.80
CA GLY A 339 11.72 -7.40 13.62
C GLY A 339 12.26 -7.22 12.19
N ILE A 340 11.42 -6.96 11.18
CA ILE A 340 11.87 -6.76 9.79
C ILE A 340 11.53 -5.34 9.30
N PRO A 341 12.53 -4.50 8.96
CA PRO A 341 12.26 -3.16 8.47
C PRO A 341 11.64 -3.21 7.06
N LEU A 342 10.44 -2.63 6.92
CA LEU A 342 9.74 -2.51 5.63
C LEU A 342 9.81 -1.09 5.04
N SER A 343 10.48 -0.15 5.70
CA SER A 343 10.65 1.21 5.17
C SER A 343 11.81 1.25 4.17
N LYS A 344 11.51 1.64 2.92
CA LYS A 344 12.51 1.82 1.85
C LYS A 344 13.69 2.69 2.28
N SER A 345 13.44 3.83 2.94
CA SER A 345 14.50 4.76 3.35
C SER A 345 15.40 4.19 4.45
N GLN A 346 14.83 3.41 5.39
CA GLN A 346 15.60 2.74 6.43
C GLN A 346 16.48 1.64 5.85
N VAL A 347 15.96 0.84 4.91
CA VAL A 347 16.73 -0.20 4.23
C VAL A 347 17.85 0.41 3.38
N LYS A 348 17.58 1.47 2.60
CA LYS A 348 18.62 2.22 1.87
C LYS A 348 19.75 2.67 2.80
N LYS A 349 19.41 3.31 3.92
CA LYS A 349 20.41 3.77 4.90
C LYS A 349 21.23 2.62 5.49
N ALA A 350 20.58 1.49 5.80
CA ALA A 350 21.26 0.32 6.35
C ALA A 350 22.19 -0.35 5.33
N LEU A 351 21.80 -0.40 4.05
CA LEU A 351 22.64 -0.87 2.95
C LEU A 351 23.88 0.01 2.78
N SER A 352 23.71 1.34 2.75
CA SER A 352 24.84 2.28 2.67
C SER A 352 25.78 2.18 3.87
N GLY A 353 25.27 1.79 5.04
CA GLY A 353 26.07 1.52 6.24
C GLY A 353 26.70 0.12 6.30
N GLY A 354 26.54 -0.71 5.26
CA GLY A 354 27.10 -2.07 5.21
C GLY A 354 26.41 -3.11 6.09
N ALA A 355 25.21 -2.83 6.62
CA ALA A 355 24.48 -3.78 7.47
C ALA A 355 23.96 -5.00 6.67
N TYR A 356 23.74 -4.82 5.37
CA TYR A 356 23.23 -5.83 4.43
C TYR A 356 24.09 -5.90 3.17
N ASN A 357 24.15 -7.07 2.54
CA ASN A 357 24.99 -7.32 1.36
C ASN A 357 24.35 -6.87 0.04
N GLY A 358 23.11 -6.39 0.07
CA GLY A 358 22.34 -6.05 -1.11
C GLY A 358 20.84 -6.08 -0.82
N TRP A 359 20.04 -5.67 -1.80
CA TRP A 359 18.58 -5.68 -1.69
C TRP A 359 17.98 -7.08 -1.59
N ASP A 360 18.74 -8.11 -1.94
CA ASP A 360 18.37 -9.52 -1.87
C ASP A 360 18.92 -10.24 -0.64
N ASP A 361 19.50 -9.51 0.32
CA ASP A 361 19.97 -10.07 1.58
C ASP A 361 18.82 -10.78 2.32
N PRO A 362 18.92 -12.08 2.65
CA PRO A 362 17.81 -12.88 3.22
C PRO A 362 17.23 -12.36 4.55
N ARG A 363 17.88 -11.37 5.19
CA ARG A 363 17.39 -10.70 6.40
C ARG A 363 16.38 -9.57 6.10
N LEU A 364 16.25 -9.17 4.84
CA LEU A 364 15.33 -8.12 4.40
C LEU A 364 13.93 -8.69 4.07
N GLY A 365 12.93 -7.81 4.12
CA GLY A 365 11.55 -8.11 3.72
C GLY A 365 11.23 -7.81 2.26
N THR A 366 12.23 -7.69 1.39
CA THR A 366 12.04 -7.53 -0.06
C THR A 366 11.59 -8.85 -0.68
N LEU A 367 10.79 -8.81 -1.75
CA LEU A 367 10.36 -10.02 -2.44
C LEU A 367 11.54 -10.78 -3.02
N MET A 368 12.55 -10.08 -3.56
CA MET A 368 13.78 -10.72 -4.01
C MET A 368 14.57 -11.42 -2.88
N ALA A 369 14.62 -10.85 -1.67
CA ALA A 369 15.25 -11.50 -0.52
C ALA A 369 14.47 -12.72 -0.04
N LEU A 370 13.14 -12.62 0.01
CA LEU A 370 12.26 -13.74 0.39
C LEU A 370 12.35 -14.88 -0.62
N ARG A 371 12.39 -14.56 -1.92
CA ARG A 371 12.66 -15.49 -3.02
C ARG A 371 14.00 -16.19 -2.82
N ARG A 372 15.07 -15.43 -2.54
CA ARG A 372 16.42 -15.99 -2.27
C ARG A 372 16.45 -16.85 -1.00
N ARG A 373 15.64 -16.52 0.02
CA ARG A 373 15.49 -17.29 1.26
C ARG A 373 14.69 -18.59 1.06
N GLY A 374 14.03 -18.77 -0.08
CA GLY A 374 13.29 -20.00 -0.41
C GLY A 374 11.79 -19.95 -0.09
N PHE A 375 11.21 -18.77 0.15
CA PHE A 375 9.76 -18.65 0.26
C PHE A 375 9.11 -18.98 -1.09
N SER A 376 7.93 -19.60 -1.05
CA SER A 376 7.12 -19.78 -2.25
C SER A 376 6.31 -18.50 -2.53
N PRO A 377 6.03 -18.17 -3.82
CA PRO A 377 5.17 -17.04 -4.14
C PRO A 377 3.77 -17.20 -3.55
N ARG A 378 3.27 -18.44 -3.50
CA ARG A 378 1.96 -18.77 -2.93
C ARG A 378 1.87 -18.40 -1.44
N ALA A 379 2.92 -18.66 -0.66
CA ALA A 379 2.94 -18.28 0.75
C ALA A 379 2.83 -16.77 0.95
N ILE A 380 3.42 -15.97 0.05
CA ILE A 380 3.32 -14.50 0.11
C ILE A 380 1.91 -14.03 -0.23
N ILE A 381 1.29 -14.63 -1.26
CA ILE A 381 -0.08 -14.32 -1.66
C ILE A 381 -1.07 -14.66 -0.55
N ASP A 382 -0.98 -15.87 0.00
CA ASP A 382 -1.89 -16.33 1.04
C ASP A 382 -1.78 -15.45 2.29
N LEU A 383 -0.56 -15.10 2.73
CA LEU A 383 -0.35 -14.14 3.82
C LEU A 383 -1.07 -12.81 3.57
N ILE A 384 -1.04 -12.29 2.35
CA ILE A 384 -1.65 -11.00 2.02
C ILE A 384 -3.18 -11.09 1.94
N LEU A 385 -3.73 -12.23 1.50
CA LEU A 385 -5.17 -12.45 1.39
C LEU A 385 -5.82 -12.79 2.74
N GLU A 386 -5.07 -13.38 3.67
CA GLU A 386 -5.55 -13.73 5.02
C GLU A 386 -5.67 -12.53 5.96
N VAL A 387 -4.79 -11.54 5.80
CA VAL A 387 -4.68 -10.31 6.62
C VAL A 387 -5.35 -9.17 5.91
#